data_AF-A0A7X8UGH6-F1
#
_entry.id   AF-A0A7X8UGH6-F1
#
_cell.length_a   1.000
_cell.length_b   1.000
_cell.length_c   1.000
_cell.angle_alpha   90.00
_cell.angle_beta   90.00
_cell.angle_gamma   90.00
#
_symmetry.space_group_name_H-M   'P 1'
#
loop_
_entity.id
_entity.type
_entity.pdbx_description
1 polymer ?
#
loop_
_entity_poly.entity_id
_entity_poly.type
_entity_poly.pdbx_seq_one_letter_code
_entity_poly.pdbx_strand_id
1 'polypeptide(L)'
;MTPKIAPPYPASAIRFAAEYLDFERGIRVGNLEDNERITRILKLALEARYREGFVTERFGRGVYWQWIGFVSRSNRSAKTVSSKVSFGCSKFFLTIDGGLFKCGFSVERGMIRPPEDNPQIRLRPDWDWHRLLAALVPGGEMQRQLGRLVRREGFRIDAGDWENRVTFGRGAFPDMDRLRRTLAGAEPSSWAGFQVYYPMSQKEVAGSSGVDLVEAMTAVFGEVTPAMNLCMQVPLVPAA
;
A
#
# COMPACT_ATOMS: atom_id res chain seq x y z
N MET A 1 -20.41 -2.46 -27.62
CA MET A 1 -19.12 -3.14 -27.39
C MET A 1 -18.20 -2.16 -26.69
N THR A 2 -18.02 -2.30 -25.38
CA THR A 2 -17.05 -1.48 -24.64
C THR A 2 -15.65 -1.95 -25.08
N PRO A 3 -14.79 -1.09 -25.63
CA PRO A 3 -13.46 -1.51 -26.08
C PRO A 3 -12.73 -2.17 -24.91
N LYS A 4 -12.23 -3.39 -25.13
CA LYS A 4 -11.32 -4.05 -24.18
C LYS A 4 -10.01 -3.27 -24.22
N ILE A 5 -9.79 -2.46 -23.19
CA ILE A 5 -8.60 -1.61 -23.13
C ILE A 5 -7.41 -2.50 -22.76
N ALA A 6 -6.37 -2.44 -23.59
CA ALA A 6 -5.10 -3.14 -23.39
C ALA A 6 -4.00 -2.12 -23.04
N PRO A 7 -3.16 -2.38 -22.03
CA PRO A 7 -2.07 -1.48 -21.65
C PRO A 7 -0.90 -1.51 -22.66
N PRO A 8 -0.04 -0.48 -22.69
CA PRO A 8 -0.08 0.74 -21.86
C PRO A 8 -1.27 1.64 -22.21
N TYR A 9 -1.94 2.19 -21.19
CA TYR A 9 -2.99 3.19 -21.42
C TYR A 9 -2.32 4.44 -22.02
N PRO A 10 -2.76 4.92 -23.19
CA PRO A 10 -2.38 6.26 -23.59
C PRO A 10 -2.94 7.25 -22.55
N ALA A 11 -2.14 8.24 -22.15
CA ALA A 11 -2.56 9.23 -21.15
C ALA A 11 -3.90 9.90 -21.53
N SER A 12 -4.17 10.06 -22.83
CA SER A 12 -5.43 10.57 -23.38
C SER A 12 -6.67 9.72 -23.06
N ALA A 13 -6.49 8.46 -22.68
CA ALA A 13 -7.60 7.58 -22.29
C ALA A 13 -7.93 7.67 -20.79
N ILE A 14 -7.05 8.25 -19.97
CA ILE A 14 -7.27 8.42 -18.52
C ILE A 14 -8.24 9.59 -18.31
N ARG A 15 -9.38 9.31 -17.67
CA ARG A 15 -10.38 10.30 -17.26
C ARG A 15 -10.57 10.32 -15.74
N PHE A 16 -9.59 9.82 -14.99
CA PHE A 16 -9.56 10.04 -13.55
C PHE A 16 -9.61 11.54 -13.27
N ALA A 17 -10.29 11.95 -12.21
CA ALA A 17 -10.46 13.34 -11.84
C ALA A 17 -10.08 13.53 -10.37
N ALA A 18 -9.48 14.67 -10.02
CA ALA A 18 -9.00 14.93 -8.65
C ALA A 18 -10.14 14.87 -7.62
N GLU A 19 -11.36 15.25 -8.02
CA GLU A 19 -12.57 15.22 -7.20
C GLU A 19 -12.99 13.81 -6.79
N TYR A 20 -12.43 12.77 -7.41
CA TYR A 20 -12.65 11.39 -6.99
C TYR A 20 -11.83 11.03 -5.74
N LEU A 21 -10.87 11.87 -5.33
CA LEU A 21 -10.22 11.83 -4.03
C LEU A 21 -10.93 12.82 -3.09
N ASP A 22 -12.02 12.37 -2.50
CA ASP A 22 -12.84 13.19 -1.60
C ASP A 22 -12.30 13.08 -0.16
N PHE A 23 -11.80 14.20 0.37
CA PHE A 23 -11.12 14.21 1.67
C PHE A 23 -12.07 14.01 2.88
N GLU A 24 -13.38 14.03 2.66
CA GLU A 24 -14.40 13.74 3.67
C GLU A 24 -14.99 12.34 3.50
N ARG A 25 -15.19 11.90 2.25
CA ARG A 25 -15.91 10.65 1.94
C ARG A 25 -15.00 9.48 1.59
N GLY A 26 -13.76 9.73 1.19
CA GLY A 26 -12.79 8.74 0.73
C GLY A 26 -12.62 8.73 -0.79
N ILE A 27 -12.17 7.59 -1.32
CA ILE A 27 -11.85 7.43 -2.74
C ILE A 27 -13.09 6.94 -3.49
N ARG A 28 -13.58 7.74 -4.44
CA ARG A 28 -14.72 7.39 -5.30
C ARG A 28 -14.31 6.29 -6.28
N VAL A 29 -15.10 5.22 -6.31
CA VAL A 29 -14.90 4.07 -7.21
C VAL A 29 -16.19 3.56 -7.86
N GLY A 30 -17.35 3.91 -7.31
CA GLY A 30 -18.66 3.58 -7.88
C GLY A 30 -19.22 4.67 -8.79
N ASN A 31 -20.13 4.28 -9.69
CA ASN A 31 -20.73 5.17 -10.68
C ASN A 31 -19.67 5.92 -11.51
N LEU A 32 -18.66 5.17 -11.96
CA LEU A 32 -17.53 5.61 -12.77
C LEU A 32 -17.28 4.58 -13.86
N GLU A 33 -16.90 5.03 -15.04
CA GLU A 33 -16.42 4.20 -16.14
C GLU A 33 -15.05 3.59 -15.82
N ASP A 34 -14.68 2.54 -16.55
CA ASP A 34 -13.42 1.84 -16.30
C ASP A 34 -12.18 2.73 -16.46
N ASN A 35 -12.25 3.76 -17.30
CA ASN A 35 -11.16 4.72 -17.51
C ASN A 35 -11.21 5.95 -16.59
N GLU A 36 -12.20 6.01 -15.70
CA GLU A 36 -12.33 6.98 -14.61
C GLU A 36 -12.00 6.33 -13.25
N ARG A 37 -12.09 4.99 -13.15
CA ARG A 37 -11.95 4.26 -11.89
C ARG A 37 -10.49 3.95 -11.57
N ILE A 38 -9.96 4.56 -10.51
CA ILE A 38 -8.55 4.38 -10.11
C ILE A 38 -8.14 2.93 -9.86
N THR A 39 -9.06 2.10 -9.33
CA THR A 39 -8.80 0.67 -9.11
C THR A 39 -8.54 -0.08 -10.42
N ARG A 40 -9.21 0.30 -11.50
CA ARG A 40 -9.05 -0.33 -12.82
C ARG A 40 -7.80 0.18 -13.52
N ILE A 41 -7.63 1.50 -13.53
CA ILE A 41 -6.49 2.19 -14.17
C ILE A 41 -5.17 1.68 -13.56
N LEU A 42 -5.02 1.78 -12.24
CA LEU A 42 -3.79 1.35 -11.59
C LEU A 42 -3.56 -0.14 -11.75
N LYS A 43 -4.58 -0.99 -11.53
CA LYS A 43 -4.42 -2.44 -11.70
C LYS A 43 -3.83 -2.79 -13.07
N LEU A 44 -4.38 -2.22 -14.15
CA LEU A 44 -3.88 -2.49 -15.50
C LEU A 44 -2.47 -1.95 -15.72
N ALA A 45 -2.16 -0.76 -15.19
CA ALA A 45 -0.81 -0.19 -15.26
C ALA A 45 0.22 -1.05 -14.52
N LEU A 46 -0.12 -1.55 -13.32
CA LEU A 46 0.75 -2.41 -12.52
C LEU A 46 0.94 -3.78 -13.18
N GLU A 47 -0.15 -4.40 -13.65
CA GLU A 47 -0.10 -5.70 -14.34
C GLU A 47 0.77 -5.62 -15.61
N ALA A 48 0.67 -4.53 -16.35
CA ALA A 48 1.50 -4.29 -17.53
C ALA A 48 2.99 -4.11 -17.18
N ARG A 49 3.27 -3.25 -16.19
CA ARG A 49 4.65 -2.92 -15.80
C ARG A 49 5.40 -4.13 -15.23
N TYR A 50 4.73 -4.99 -14.47
CA TYR A 50 5.40 -6.09 -13.75
C TYR A 50 5.12 -7.48 -14.34
N ARG A 51 4.28 -7.57 -15.39
CA ARG A 51 3.85 -8.85 -15.99
C ARG A 51 3.34 -9.85 -14.94
N GLU A 52 2.63 -9.33 -13.95
CA GLU A 52 2.21 -10.03 -12.75
C GLU A 52 0.76 -9.67 -12.46
N GLY A 53 -0.09 -10.64 -12.10
CA GLY A 53 -1.49 -10.37 -11.77
C GLY A 53 -1.64 -9.69 -10.42
N PHE A 54 -2.58 -8.74 -10.31
CA PHE A 54 -2.89 -8.06 -9.04
C PHE A 54 -4.32 -8.33 -8.55
N VAL A 55 -4.45 -8.54 -7.24
CA VAL A 55 -5.74 -8.60 -6.53
C VAL A 55 -6.03 -7.23 -5.92
N THR A 56 -7.22 -6.69 -6.18
CA THR A 56 -7.68 -5.45 -5.56
C THR A 56 -8.42 -5.76 -4.26
N GLU A 57 -7.97 -5.16 -3.17
CA GLU A 57 -8.57 -5.25 -1.83
C GLU A 57 -9.16 -3.92 -1.42
N ARG A 58 -10.09 -3.93 -0.46
CA ARG A 58 -10.79 -2.73 -0.03
C ARG A 58 -11.19 -2.75 1.45
N PHE A 59 -11.24 -1.56 2.02
CA PHE A 59 -12.03 -1.26 3.21
C PHE A 59 -12.98 -0.07 2.91
N GLY A 60 -14.23 -0.20 3.32
CA GLY A 60 -15.33 0.69 2.92
C GLY A 60 -16.41 -0.03 2.11
N ARG A 61 -17.46 0.68 1.68
CA ARG A 61 -18.62 0.11 0.97
C ARG A 61 -19.29 1.13 0.05
N GLY A 62 -19.94 0.64 -1.00
CA GLY A 62 -20.68 1.48 -1.93
C GLY A 62 -19.75 2.30 -2.84
N VAL A 63 -20.12 3.57 -3.03
CA VAL A 63 -19.50 4.48 -4.02
C VAL A 63 -18.11 4.97 -3.61
N TYR A 64 -17.84 5.09 -2.30
CA TYR A 64 -16.58 5.59 -1.75
C TYR A 64 -15.93 4.53 -0.86
N TRP A 65 -14.63 4.27 -1.09
CA TRP A 65 -13.83 3.36 -0.28
C TRP A 65 -12.78 4.15 0.50
N GLN A 66 -12.54 3.75 1.75
CA GLN A 66 -11.59 4.44 2.63
C GLN A 66 -10.15 4.00 2.37
N TRP A 67 -9.98 2.76 1.93
CA TRP A 67 -8.67 2.18 1.70
C TRP A 67 -8.75 1.18 0.55
N ILE A 68 -7.75 1.21 -0.33
CA ILE A 68 -7.62 0.35 -1.51
C ILE A 68 -6.26 -0.32 -1.44
N GLY A 69 -6.20 -1.63 -1.70
CA GLY A 69 -4.97 -2.41 -1.77
C GLY A 69 -4.77 -3.07 -3.11
N PHE A 70 -3.52 -3.18 -3.56
CA PHE A 70 -3.10 -3.98 -4.70
C PHE A 70 -2.07 -5.01 -4.24
N VAL A 71 -2.44 -6.29 -4.32
CA VAL A 71 -1.62 -7.41 -3.84
C VAL A 71 -1.15 -8.23 -5.04
N SER A 72 0.16 -8.50 -5.14
CA SER A 72 0.69 -9.46 -6.12
C SER A 72 0.05 -10.83 -5.91
N ARG A 73 -0.50 -11.39 -6.97
CA ARG A 73 -1.15 -12.71 -6.95
C ARG A 73 -0.15 -13.79 -6.61
N SER A 74 1.04 -13.76 -7.19
CA SER A 74 2.13 -14.70 -6.94
C SER A 74 2.60 -14.64 -5.49
N ASN A 75 2.83 -13.45 -4.94
CA ASN A 75 3.19 -13.31 -3.52
C ASN A 75 2.08 -13.81 -2.57
N ARG A 76 0.80 -13.62 -2.93
CA ARG A 76 -0.33 -14.16 -2.17
C ARG A 76 -0.43 -15.68 -2.29
N SER A 77 -0.30 -16.23 -3.48
CA SER A 77 -0.42 -17.66 -3.76
C SER A 77 0.75 -18.48 -3.18
N ALA A 78 1.92 -17.87 -2.99
CA ALA A 78 3.05 -18.52 -2.34
C ALA A 78 2.84 -18.81 -0.84
N LYS A 79 1.85 -18.17 -0.21
CA LYS A 79 1.48 -18.34 1.20
C LYS A 79 0.59 -19.57 1.40
N THR A 80 1.17 -20.67 1.88
CA THR A 80 0.47 -21.96 2.00
C THR A 80 -0.63 -21.96 3.08
N VAL A 81 -0.53 -21.10 4.09
CA VAL A 81 -1.47 -21.01 5.22
C VAL A 81 -2.45 -19.85 5.03
N SER A 82 -1.98 -18.70 4.57
CA SER A 82 -2.75 -17.44 4.57
C SER A 82 -3.18 -16.91 3.22
N SER A 83 -2.95 -17.63 2.10
CA SER A 83 -3.38 -17.21 0.76
C SER A 83 -4.88 -16.91 0.62
N LYS A 84 -5.73 -17.43 1.52
CA LYS A 84 -7.18 -17.18 1.52
C LYS A 84 -7.60 -15.86 2.18
N VAL A 85 -6.71 -15.21 2.94
CA VAL A 85 -6.99 -13.92 3.60
C VAL A 85 -6.22 -12.78 2.94
N SER A 86 -6.74 -11.56 3.05
CA SER A 86 -6.17 -10.34 2.46
C SER A 86 -5.04 -9.72 3.28
N PHE A 87 -5.10 -9.87 4.60
CA PHE A 87 -4.25 -9.10 5.51
C PHE A 87 -2.81 -9.62 5.64
N GLY A 88 -2.53 -10.84 5.18
CA GLY A 88 -1.21 -11.47 5.34
C GLY A 88 -0.12 -10.99 4.36
N CYS A 89 -0.48 -10.18 3.36
CA CYS A 89 0.42 -9.77 2.30
C CYS A 89 0.86 -8.32 2.40
N SER A 90 2.11 -8.05 2.01
CA SER A 90 2.55 -6.72 1.61
C SER A 90 1.80 -6.26 0.37
N LYS A 91 1.43 -4.99 0.33
CA LYS A 91 0.50 -4.44 -0.65
C LYS A 91 0.78 -2.98 -0.93
N PHE A 92 0.60 -2.57 -2.17
CA PHE A 92 0.49 -1.14 -2.49
C PHE A 92 -0.89 -0.65 -2.06
N PHE A 93 -0.97 0.53 -1.46
CA PHE A 93 -2.23 1.06 -0.95
C PHE A 93 -2.48 2.49 -1.35
N LEU A 94 -3.76 2.84 -1.38
CA LEU A 94 -4.28 4.21 -1.44
C LEU A 94 -5.26 4.41 -0.28
N THR A 95 -5.21 5.56 0.38
CA THR A 95 -6.18 5.92 1.42
C THR A 95 -6.26 7.43 1.61
N ILE A 96 -7.34 7.89 2.21
CA ILE A 96 -7.47 9.24 2.73
C ILE A 96 -7.55 9.12 4.25
N ASP A 97 -6.55 9.68 4.94
CA ASP A 97 -6.42 9.57 6.39
C ASP A 97 -5.67 10.79 6.94
N GLY A 98 -6.18 11.36 8.04
CA GLY A 98 -5.58 12.54 8.68
C GLY A 98 -5.50 13.78 7.77
N GLY A 99 -6.49 13.96 6.87
CA GLY A 99 -6.50 15.07 5.91
C GLY A 99 -5.47 14.97 4.78
N LEU A 100 -4.92 13.77 4.56
CA LEU A 100 -3.95 13.48 3.51
C LEU A 100 -4.46 12.36 2.60
N PHE A 101 -4.24 12.51 1.31
CA PHE A 101 -4.20 11.37 0.41
C PHE A 101 -2.83 10.71 0.55
N LYS A 102 -2.82 9.42 0.89
CA LYS A 102 -1.62 8.63 1.08
C LYS A 102 -1.58 7.52 0.02
N CYS A 103 -0.44 7.37 -0.65
CA CYS A 103 -0.17 6.18 -1.44
C CYS A 103 1.25 5.66 -1.17
N GLY A 104 1.43 4.35 -1.21
CA GLY A 104 2.66 3.71 -0.79
C GLY A 104 2.48 2.21 -0.53
N PHE A 105 3.32 1.58 0.29
CA PHE A 105 3.12 0.16 0.63
C PHE A 105 2.83 -0.04 2.12
N SER A 106 2.05 -1.08 2.40
CA SER A 106 1.63 -1.48 3.74
C SER A 106 1.96 -2.95 3.99
N VAL A 107 2.31 -3.28 5.23
CA VAL A 107 2.41 -4.63 5.77
C VAL A 107 1.66 -4.64 7.10
N GLU A 108 0.69 -5.55 7.23
CA GLU A 108 -0.16 -5.63 8.42
C GLU A 108 0.27 -6.79 9.31
N ARG A 109 0.19 -6.58 10.62
CA ARG A 109 0.26 -7.62 11.65
C ARG A 109 -1.16 -7.94 12.09
N GLY A 110 -1.59 -9.16 11.82
CA GLY A 110 -2.81 -9.72 12.42
C GLY A 110 -2.67 -9.79 13.94
N MET A 111 -3.77 -10.08 14.63
CA MET A 111 -3.73 -10.21 16.08
C MET A 111 -2.96 -11.47 16.48
N ILE A 112 -2.17 -11.39 17.54
CA ILE A 112 -1.54 -12.56 18.16
C ILE A 112 -2.59 -13.29 19.02
N ARG A 113 -3.41 -12.50 19.72
CA ARG A 113 -4.56 -12.95 20.52
C ARG A 113 -5.87 -12.41 19.92
N PRO A 114 -6.36 -12.99 18.81
CA PRO A 114 -7.64 -12.60 18.23
C PRO A 114 -8.80 -12.96 19.17
N PRO A 115 -9.95 -12.28 19.05
CA PRO A 115 -11.18 -12.71 19.70
C PRO A 115 -11.62 -14.09 19.15
N GLU A 116 -12.33 -14.85 19.97
CA GLU A 116 -12.70 -16.23 19.67
C GLU A 116 -13.61 -16.38 18.45
N ASP A 117 -14.42 -15.36 18.18
CA ASP A 117 -15.38 -15.30 17.08
C ASP A 117 -14.73 -14.98 15.71
N ASN A 118 -13.46 -14.56 15.70
CA ASN A 118 -12.76 -14.17 14.48
C ASN A 118 -11.32 -14.70 14.40
N PRO A 119 -11.11 -16.03 14.43
CA PRO A 119 -9.77 -16.63 14.50
C PRO A 119 -8.94 -16.46 13.20
N GLN A 120 -9.58 -16.09 12.10
CA GLN A 120 -8.92 -15.85 10.80
C GLN A 120 -7.98 -14.62 10.81
N ILE A 121 -8.16 -13.68 11.73
CA ILE A 121 -7.27 -12.51 11.86
C ILE A 121 -6.00 -12.80 12.65
N ARG A 122 -5.83 -14.05 13.11
CA ARG A 122 -4.61 -14.48 13.79
C ARG A 122 -3.41 -14.35 12.85
N LEU A 123 -2.35 -13.69 13.31
CA LEU A 123 -1.06 -13.66 12.61
C LEU A 123 -0.61 -15.10 12.30
N ARG A 124 -0.29 -15.39 11.03
CA ARG A 124 0.19 -16.71 10.60
C ARG A 124 1.68 -16.68 10.23
N PRO A 125 2.37 -17.84 10.31
CA PRO A 125 3.83 -17.91 10.09
C PRO A 125 4.30 -17.45 8.70
N ASP A 126 3.44 -17.50 7.69
CA ASP A 126 3.75 -17.14 6.31
C ASP A 126 3.38 -15.69 5.95
N TRP A 127 2.98 -14.87 6.92
CA TRP A 127 2.68 -13.46 6.67
C TRP A 127 3.95 -12.67 6.37
N ASP A 128 3.82 -11.70 5.46
CA ASP A 128 4.92 -10.82 5.06
C ASP A 128 5.42 -9.95 6.23
N TRP A 129 4.62 -9.83 7.29
CA TRP A 129 5.02 -9.24 8.56
C TRP A 129 6.32 -9.82 9.13
N HIS A 130 6.50 -11.14 9.08
CA HIS A 130 7.71 -11.79 9.60
C HIS A 130 8.94 -11.44 8.76
N ARG A 131 8.76 -11.29 7.44
CA ARG A 131 9.83 -10.87 6.51
C ARG A 131 10.20 -9.40 6.72
N LEU A 132 9.22 -8.53 6.93
CA LEU A 132 9.45 -7.15 7.34
C LEU A 132 10.34 -7.09 8.58
N LEU A 133 9.97 -7.78 9.67
CA LEU A 133 10.76 -7.77 10.90
C LEU A 133 12.18 -8.31 10.68
N ALA A 134 12.34 -9.34 9.85
CA ALA A 134 13.64 -9.90 9.50
C ALA A 134 14.51 -8.94 8.67
N ALA A 135 13.89 -8.10 7.82
CA ALA A 135 14.59 -7.14 6.98
C ALA A 135 15.07 -5.88 7.73
N LEU A 136 14.49 -5.59 8.90
CA LEU A 136 14.87 -4.47 9.76
C LEU A 136 16.19 -4.75 10.51
N VAL A 137 17.29 -4.64 9.77
CA VAL A 137 18.67 -4.84 10.27
C VAL A 137 19.48 -3.55 10.05
N PRO A 138 20.25 -3.09 11.05
CA PRO A 138 21.16 -1.95 10.89
C PRO A 138 22.12 -2.14 9.71
N GLY A 139 22.26 -1.13 8.86
CA GLY A 139 23.10 -1.15 7.65
C GLY A 139 22.54 -2.01 6.51
N GLY A 140 21.40 -2.68 6.70
CA GLY A 140 20.79 -3.56 5.71
C GLY A 140 20.08 -2.83 4.57
N GLU A 141 19.60 -3.61 3.61
CA GLU A 141 18.89 -3.13 2.43
C GLU A 141 17.64 -2.30 2.77
N MET A 142 16.85 -2.76 3.75
CA MET A 142 15.64 -2.05 4.18
C MET A 142 15.99 -0.64 4.70
N GLN A 143 17.04 -0.51 5.52
CA GLN A 143 17.48 0.80 6.01
C GLN A 143 17.86 1.73 4.87
N ARG A 144 18.56 1.22 3.85
CA ARG A 144 18.95 2.01 2.68
C ARG A 144 17.72 2.52 1.92
N GLN A 145 16.76 1.63 1.64
CA GLN A 145 15.55 1.99 0.90
C GLN A 145 14.67 2.97 1.69
N LEU A 146 14.42 2.70 2.97
CA LEU A 146 13.64 3.60 3.83
C LEU A 146 14.34 4.95 4.03
N GLY A 147 15.67 4.94 4.18
CA GLY A 147 16.48 6.15 4.32
C GLY A 147 16.40 7.03 3.08
N ARG A 148 16.45 6.43 1.89
CA ARG A 148 16.22 7.13 0.62
C ARG A 148 14.83 7.76 0.57
N LEU A 149 13.79 6.94 0.72
CA LEU A 149 12.39 7.37 0.62
C LEU A 149 12.07 8.50 1.62
N VAL A 150 12.41 8.33 2.90
CA VAL A 150 11.98 9.25 3.96
C VAL A 150 12.88 10.48 4.08
N ARG A 151 14.20 10.32 3.94
CA ARG A 151 15.13 11.44 4.16
C ARG A 151 15.31 12.32 2.93
N ARG A 152 15.13 11.76 1.72
CA ARG A 152 15.40 12.45 0.45
C ARG A 152 14.16 12.72 -0.39
N GLU A 153 13.19 11.80 -0.38
CA GLU A 153 12.08 11.81 -1.36
C GLU A 153 10.72 12.17 -0.72
N GLY A 154 10.70 12.59 0.55
CA GLY A 154 9.51 13.15 1.19
C GLY A 154 8.50 12.12 1.71
N PHE A 155 8.83 10.83 1.68
CA PHE A 155 7.96 9.79 2.25
C PHE A 155 7.91 9.88 3.79
N ARG A 156 6.88 9.25 4.35
CA ARG A 156 6.70 9.05 5.80
C ARG A 156 6.51 7.57 6.10
N ILE A 157 6.79 7.20 7.35
CA ILE A 157 6.50 5.88 7.90
C ILE A 157 5.44 6.03 8.98
N ASP A 158 4.37 5.24 8.92
CA ASP A 158 3.49 4.99 10.05
C ASP A 158 3.75 3.56 10.56
N ALA A 159 3.99 3.37 11.85
CA ALA A 159 4.34 2.07 12.43
C ALA A 159 3.73 1.84 13.82
N GLY A 160 3.30 0.61 14.09
CA GLY A 160 2.75 0.19 15.39
C GLY A 160 1.27 -0.17 15.31
N ASP A 161 0.58 -0.12 16.45
CA ASP A 161 -0.88 -0.32 16.52
C ASP A 161 -1.62 0.77 15.75
N TRP A 162 -2.66 0.42 14.99
CA TRP A 162 -3.33 1.42 14.16
C TRP A 162 -3.92 2.58 14.98
N GLU A 163 -4.43 2.32 16.18
CA GLU A 163 -4.97 3.36 17.05
C GLU A 163 -3.89 4.28 17.64
N ASN A 164 -2.66 3.79 17.82
CA ASN A 164 -1.57 4.52 18.50
C ASN A 164 -0.28 4.52 17.68
N ARG A 165 -0.41 4.61 16.35
CA ARG A 165 0.72 4.50 15.42
C ARG A 165 1.69 5.68 15.57
N VAL A 166 2.98 5.38 15.47
CA VAL A 166 4.04 6.39 15.47
C VAL A 166 4.36 6.76 14.03
N THR A 167 4.33 8.06 13.74
CA THR A 167 4.76 8.60 12.45
C THR A 167 6.21 9.06 12.49
N PHE A 168 7.00 8.59 11.53
CA PHE A 168 8.36 9.04 11.29
C PHE A 168 8.45 9.77 9.95
N GLY A 169 9.04 10.97 9.97
CA GLY A 169 9.34 11.75 8.77
C GLY A 169 10.83 12.08 8.69
N ARG A 170 11.20 12.94 7.72
CA ARG A 170 12.59 13.36 7.46
C ARG A 170 13.38 13.73 8.72
N GLY A 171 12.80 14.55 9.60
CA GLY A 171 13.45 15.04 10.83
C GLY A 171 13.52 14.02 11.98
N ALA A 172 12.84 12.88 11.86
CA ALA A 172 12.70 11.89 12.92
C ALA A 172 12.89 10.45 12.41
N PHE A 173 13.66 10.25 11.32
CA PHE A 173 13.87 8.93 10.75
C PHE A 173 14.53 7.98 11.77
N PRO A 174 13.89 6.85 12.13
CA PRO A 174 14.38 5.97 13.17
C PRO A 174 15.55 5.11 12.68
N ASP A 175 16.39 4.65 13.61
CA ASP A 175 17.21 3.47 13.34
C ASP A 175 16.34 2.20 13.25
N MET A 176 16.89 1.13 12.68
CA MET A 176 16.14 -0.11 12.46
C MET A 176 15.76 -0.83 13.76
N ASP A 177 16.55 -0.68 14.82
CA ASP A 177 16.24 -1.30 16.11
C ASP A 177 15.03 -0.64 16.77
N ARG A 178 14.95 0.70 16.72
CA ARG A 178 13.80 1.48 17.19
C ARG A 178 12.56 1.12 16.38
N LEU A 179 12.65 1.09 15.05
CA LEU A 179 11.53 0.72 14.19
C LEU A 179 11.05 -0.71 14.48
N ARG A 180 11.98 -1.66 14.63
CA ARG A 180 11.66 -3.05 14.99
C ARG A 180 11.00 -3.13 16.37
N ARG A 181 11.50 -2.41 17.38
CA ARG A 181 10.88 -2.36 18.71
C ARG A 181 9.47 -1.77 18.67
N THR A 182 9.25 -0.69 17.91
CA THR A 182 7.92 -0.11 17.71
C THR A 182 6.93 -1.12 17.13
N LEU A 183 7.34 -1.87 16.11
CA LEU A 183 6.48 -2.88 15.47
C LEU A 183 6.26 -4.11 16.35
N ALA A 184 7.29 -4.58 17.06
CA ALA A 184 7.21 -5.75 17.93
C ALA A 184 6.46 -5.48 19.24
N GLY A 185 6.47 -4.23 19.73
CA GLY A 185 5.81 -3.81 20.96
C GLY A 185 4.31 -3.55 20.83
N ALA A 186 3.73 -3.73 19.65
CA ALA A 186 2.30 -3.52 19.39
C ALA A 186 1.42 -4.52 20.17
N GLU A 187 0.31 -4.04 20.75
CA GLU A 187 -0.54 -4.82 21.67
C GLU A 187 -1.00 -6.14 21.03
N PRO A 188 -0.74 -7.31 21.62
CA PRO A 188 -1.05 -8.61 21.01
C PRO A 188 -2.50 -8.81 20.56
N SER A 189 -3.45 -8.11 21.18
CA SER A 189 -4.88 -8.17 20.87
C SER A 189 -5.36 -7.08 19.89
N SER A 190 -4.43 -6.31 19.32
CA SER A 190 -4.71 -5.21 18.39
C SER A 190 -4.14 -5.48 17.01
N TRP A 191 -4.75 -4.87 15.98
CA TRP A 191 -4.12 -4.76 14.67
C TRP A 191 -2.93 -3.81 14.73
N ALA A 192 -1.84 -4.21 14.12
CA ALA A 192 -0.69 -3.34 13.92
C ALA A 192 -0.30 -3.34 12.45
N GLY A 193 0.57 -2.41 12.08
CA GLY A 193 1.21 -2.50 10.79
C GLY A 193 2.31 -1.49 10.59
N PHE A 194 2.78 -1.48 9.35
CA PHE A 194 3.87 -0.68 8.86
C PHE A 194 3.46 -0.13 7.49
N GLN A 195 3.47 1.19 7.34
CA GLN A 195 3.21 1.85 6.07
C GLN A 195 4.38 2.76 5.74
N VAL A 196 4.80 2.75 4.48
CA VAL A 196 5.67 3.78 3.90
C VAL A 196 4.88 4.44 2.80
N TYR A 197 4.66 5.75 2.89
CA TYR A 197 3.78 6.46 1.97
C TYR A 197 4.28 7.86 1.61
N TYR A 198 3.90 8.29 0.41
CA TYR A 198 4.02 9.68 0.00
C TYR A 198 2.74 10.42 0.40
N PRO A 199 2.83 11.47 1.22
CA PRO A 199 1.67 12.27 1.64
C PRO A 199 1.35 13.36 0.61
N MET A 200 0.09 13.45 0.20
CA MET A 200 -0.43 14.56 -0.61
C MET A 200 -1.54 15.29 0.15
N SER A 201 -1.42 16.60 0.28
CA SER A 201 -2.45 17.45 0.86
C SER A 201 -3.64 17.62 -0.10
N GLN A 202 -4.79 18.02 0.45
CA GLN A 202 -5.96 18.35 -0.36
C GLN A 202 -5.67 19.43 -1.40
N LYS A 203 -4.82 20.42 -1.06
CA LYS A 203 -4.42 21.49 -1.99
C LYS A 203 -3.61 20.95 -3.16
N GLU A 204 -2.66 20.04 -2.89
CA GLU A 204 -1.85 19.41 -3.95
C GLU A 204 -2.73 18.55 -4.86
N VAL A 205 -3.65 17.77 -4.28
CA VAL A 205 -4.58 16.95 -5.06
C VAL A 205 -5.49 17.81 -5.93
N ALA A 206 -6.11 18.85 -5.37
CA ALA A 206 -7.01 19.74 -6.11
C ALA A 206 -6.28 20.56 -7.20
N GLY A 207 -4.97 20.79 -7.05
CA GLY A 207 -4.15 21.48 -8.04
C GLY A 207 -3.59 20.58 -9.14
N SER A 208 -3.81 19.26 -9.07
CA SER A 208 -3.28 18.28 -10.02
C SER A 208 -4.33 17.85 -11.02
N SER A 209 -3.93 17.56 -12.27
CA SER A 209 -4.83 16.84 -13.18
C SER A 209 -4.96 15.38 -12.71
N GLY A 210 -6.03 14.70 -13.16
CA GLY A 210 -6.15 13.28 -12.85
C GLY A 210 -5.09 12.41 -13.51
N VAL A 211 -4.50 12.84 -14.63
CA VAL A 211 -3.35 12.17 -15.25
C VAL A 211 -2.13 12.29 -14.33
N ASP A 212 -1.82 13.49 -13.84
CA ASP A 212 -0.70 13.72 -12.92
C ASP A 212 -0.83 12.85 -11.66
N LEU A 213 -2.06 12.72 -11.13
CA LEU A 213 -2.33 11.88 -9.96
C LEU A 213 -2.09 10.39 -10.25
N VAL A 214 -2.54 9.88 -11.40
CA VAL A 214 -2.31 8.48 -11.79
C VAL A 214 -0.82 8.21 -12.03
N GLU A 215 -0.12 9.13 -12.69
CA GLU A 215 1.33 9.04 -12.90
C GLU A 215 2.09 9.07 -11.58
N ALA A 216 1.73 9.98 -10.66
CA ALA A 216 2.29 10.04 -9.32
C ALA A 216 2.08 8.74 -8.55
N MET A 217 0.87 8.19 -8.53
CA MET A 217 0.59 6.90 -7.86
C MET A 217 1.41 5.75 -8.46
N THR A 218 1.57 5.72 -9.79
CA THR A 218 2.36 4.70 -10.48
C THR A 218 3.86 4.86 -10.20
N ALA A 219 4.36 6.10 -10.17
CA ALA A 219 5.73 6.40 -9.79
C ALA A 219 6.00 6.00 -8.34
N VAL A 220 5.14 6.39 -7.40
CA VAL A 220 5.23 6.00 -6.00
C VAL A 220 5.28 4.48 -5.84
N PHE A 221 4.47 3.72 -6.60
CA PHE A 221 4.57 2.25 -6.58
C PHE A 221 5.96 1.76 -7.01
N GLY A 222 6.51 2.33 -8.08
CA GLY A 222 7.89 2.06 -8.51
C GLY A 222 8.91 2.35 -7.42
N GLU A 223 8.78 3.47 -6.73
CA GLU A 223 9.70 3.89 -5.67
C GLU A 223 9.66 3.00 -4.44
N VAL A 224 8.48 2.55 -4.03
CA VAL A 224 8.34 1.68 -2.85
C VAL A 224 8.62 0.21 -3.16
N THR A 225 8.58 -0.22 -4.42
CA THR A 225 8.73 -1.64 -4.80
C THR A 225 10.01 -2.29 -4.27
N PRO A 226 11.20 -1.66 -4.30
CA PRO A 226 12.40 -2.24 -3.71
C PRO A 226 12.26 -2.57 -2.22
N ALA A 227 11.70 -1.67 -1.41
CA ALA A 227 11.45 -1.93 0.02
C ALA A 227 10.34 -2.97 0.22
N MET A 228 9.28 -2.89 -0.59
CA MET A 228 8.16 -3.81 -0.56
C MET A 228 8.61 -5.25 -0.87
N ASN A 229 9.49 -5.45 -1.85
CA ASN A 229 10.05 -6.76 -2.23
C ASN A 229 10.80 -7.44 -1.08
N LEU A 230 11.43 -6.69 -0.17
CA LEU A 230 12.10 -7.25 1.01
C LEU A 230 11.12 -7.88 2.00
N CYS A 231 9.83 -7.53 1.91
CA CYS A 231 8.77 -8.09 2.74
C CYS A 231 8.07 -9.28 2.06
N MET A 232 8.23 -9.45 0.74
CA MET A 232 7.47 -10.43 -0.05
C MET A 232 8.16 -11.79 -0.12
N GLN A 233 7.35 -12.85 -0.24
CA GLN A 233 7.85 -14.19 -0.55
C GLN A 233 8.22 -14.34 -2.02
N VAL A 234 7.48 -13.66 -2.91
CA VAL A 234 7.78 -13.59 -4.34
C VAL A 234 7.95 -12.12 -4.71
N PRO A 235 9.17 -11.68 -5.08
CA PRO A 235 9.42 -10.28 -5.41
C PRO A 235 8.82 -9.92 -6.77
N LEU A 236 8.43 -8.66 -6.91
CA LEU A 236 8.06 -8.06 -8.19
C LEU A 236 9.30 -7.71 -9.00
N VAL A 237 9.30 -8.08 -10.28
CA VAL A 237 10.35 -7.73 -11.23
C VAL A 237 9.70 -6.96 -12.38
N PRO A 238 10.12 -5.71 -12.66
CA PRO A 238 9.61 -4.97 -13.82
C PRO A 238 9.85 -5.74 -15.13
N ALA A 239 8.97 -5.55 -16.11
CA ALA A 239 9.28 -5.93 -17.48
C ALA A 239 10.56 -5.22 -17.94
N ALA A 240 11.40 -5.95 -18.68
CA ALA A 240 12.58 -5.40 -19.33
C ALA A 240 12.19 -4.48 -20.50
#